data_AF-A0A939VVX7-F1
#
_entry.id   AF-A0A939VVX7-F1
#
_cell.length_a   1.000
_cell.length_b   1.000
_cell.length_c   1.000
_cell.angle_alpha   90.00
_cell.angle_beta   90.00
_cell.angle_gamma   90.00
#
_symmetry.space_group_name_H-M   'P 1'
#
loop_
_entity.id
_entity.type
_entity.pdbx_description
1 polymer ?
#
loop_
_entity_poly.entity_id
_entity_poly.type
_entity_poly.pdbx_seq_one_letter_code
_entity_poly.pdbx_strand_id
1 'polypeptide(L)'
;CEDSIQNRLGMVRRLLIDMEKCDPGNAGRFLRELETVSETVSNLSGSLSDYASEVEIDEGEFQRMEERLHVLQTLKRRYGPTLEEVLKHLEVLQHRIDAYDNAEQRRQEFDRREDELRAKLNQANAVLSGKRAAAGELIARKTVSELRKLGLKKAEFSVKLRAAEPGPDGADFVEFMFSANPGVPAMPLREVASSGELSRVMLALKTVLAEADFIPILIFDEIDANIGGETAVRVADEIALLAKDKQILCISHLPQIASRANTHFKVYKESQGKVTCTHIQQLEPAGRVQEIARMLGGGTEAEKLAANMLSRQ
;
A
#
# COMPACT_ATOMS: atom_id res chain seq x y z
N CYS A 1 -43.98 30.26 73.13
CA CYS A 1 -45.25 30.05 72.39
C CYS A 1 -46.42 30.15 73.36
N GLU A 2 -47.45 30.92 73.02
CA GLU A 2 -48.64 31.10 73.88
C GLU A 2 -49.37 29.77 74.18
N ASP A 3 -49.13 28.72 73.37
CA ASP A 3 -49.72 27.38 73.50
C ASP A 3 -48.70 26.29 73.91
N SER A 4 -47.83 26.57 74.89
CA SER A 4 -46.86 25.58 75.38
C SER A 4 -47.53 24.46 76.20
N ILE A 5 -46.93 23.27 76.22
CA ILE A 5 -47.38 22.17 77.09
C ILE A 5 -47.37 22.61 78.56
N GLN A 6 -46.38 23.41 78.99
CA GLN A 6 -46.33 23.99 80.33
C GLN A 6 -47.51 24.94 80.61
N ASN A 7 -47.90 25.77 79.64
CA ASN A 7 -49.08 26.65 79.78
C ASN A 7 -50.35 25.82 79.94
N ARG A 8 -50.50 24.74 79.15
CA ARG A 8 -51.65 23.82 79.25
C ARG A 8 -51.68 23.07 80.58
N LEU A 9 -50.54 22.58 81.08
CA LEU A 9 -50.42 21.98 82.41
C LEU A 9 -50.77 22.98 83.52
N GLY A 10 -50.37 24.24 83.37
CA GLY A 10 -50.76 25.33 84.26
C GLY A 10 -52.27 25.60 84.28
N MET A 11 -52.96 25.46 83.15
CA MET A 11 -54.43 25.54 83.09
C MET A 11 -55.10 24.35 83.79
N VAL A 12 -54.61 23.13 83.55
CA VAL A 12 -55.10 21.90 84.21
C VAL A 12 -54.91 21.99 85.73
N ARG A 13 -53.79 22.56 86.20
CA ARG A 13 -53.53 22.78 87.63
C ARG A 13 -54.60 23.65 88.29
N ARG A 14 -55.03 24.74 87.64
CA ARG A 14 -56.09 25.62 88.18
C ARG A 14 -57.41 24.87 88.35
N LEU A 15 -57.79 24.05 87.37
CA LEU A 15 -59.01 23.24 87.44
C LEU A 15 -58.93 22.18 88.55
N LEU A 16 -57.76 21.54 88.74
CA LEU A 16 -57.57 20.57 89.81
C LEU A 16 -57.55 21.22 91.21
N ILE A 17 -57.06 22.45 91.35
CA ILE A 17 -57.14 23.23 92.61
C ILE A 17 -58.60 23.52 92.97
N ASP A 18 -59.43 23.87 91.98
CA ASP A 18 -60.86 24.09 92.23
C ASP A 18 -61.58 22.78 92.58
N MET A 19 -61.15 21.64 92.02
CA MET A 19 -61.66 20.32 92.38
C MET A 19 -61.25 19.88 93.79
N GLU A 20 -60.04 20.21 94.23
CA GLU A 20 -59.54 19.93 95.59
C GLU A 20 -60.34 20.66 96.68
N LYS A 21 -60.84 21.86 96.40
CA LYS A 21 -61.75 22.56 97.33
C LYS A 21 -63.05 21.79 97.57
N CYS A 22 -63.48 20.96 96.62
CA CYS A 22 -64.72 20.18 96.67
C CYS A 22 -64.53 18.76 97.25
N ASP A 23 -63.41 18.10 96.94
CA ASP A 23 -63.04 16.78 97.47
C ASP A 23 -61.55 16.76 97.87
N PRO A 24 -61.21 17.26 99.07
CA PRO A 24 -59.82 17.41 99.51
C PRO A 24 -59.10 16.06 99.64
N GLY A 25 -59.84 14.98 99.93
CA GLY A 25 -59.28 13.66 100.21
C GLY A 25 -58.79 12.93 98.95
N ASN A 26 -59.55 13.01 97.85
CA ASN A 26 -59.20 12.30 96.60
C ASN A 26 -58.52 13.18 95.56
N ALA A 27 -58.78 14.48 95.50
CA ALA A 27 -58.24 15.34 94.44
C ALA A 27 -56.77 15.74 94.68
N GLY A 28 -56.33 15.82 95.93
CA GLY A 28 -54.95 16.18 96.29
C GLY A 28 -53.89 15.20 95.73
N ARG A 29 -54.25 13.95 95.43
CA ARG A 29 -53.33 13.00 94.75
C ARG A 29 -53.03 13.41 93.31
N PHE A 30 -54.04 13.92 92.60
CA PHE A 30 -53.92 14.32 91.20
C PHE A 30 -53.13 15.62 91.05
N LEU A 31 -53.22 16.53 92.03
CA LEU A 31 -52.37 17.72 92.07
C LEU A 31 -50.89 17.36 92.23
N ARG A 32 -50.56 16.43 93.14
CA ARG A 32 -49.18 15.94 93.31
C ARG A 32 -48.65 15.23 92.06
N GLU A 33 -49.48 14.43 91.39
CA GLU A 33 -49.11 13.80 90.12
C GLU A 33 -48.88 14.86 89.02
N LEU A 34 -49.73 15.87 88.92
CA LEU A 34 -49.58 16.95 87.94
C LEU A 34 -48.34 17.81 88.21
N GLU A 35 -48.00 18.07 89.48
CA GLU A 35 -46.76 18.75 89.87
C GLU A 35 -45.54 17.95 89.43
N THR A 36 -45.54 16.63 89.67
CA THR A 36 -44.48 15.72 89.21
C THR A 36 -44.32 15.74 87.68
N VAL A 37 -45.43 15.72 86.94
CA VAL A 37 -45.42 15.82 85.47
C VAL A 37 -44.90 17.19 85.01
N SER A 38 -45.30 18.27 85.67
CA SER A 38 -44.87 19.63 85.33
C SER A 38 -43.38 19.83 85.55
N GLU A 39 -42.85 19.33 86.67
CA GLU A 39 -41.42 19.31 86.96
C GLU A 39 -40.65 18.49 85.92
N THR A 40 -41.15 17.30 85.57
CA THR A 40 -40.52 16.44 84.56
C THR A 40 -40.44 17.14 83.19
N VAL A 41 -41.53 17.78 82.75
CA VAL A 41 -41.56 18.53 81.49
C VAL A 41 -40.62 19.74 81.55
N SER A 42 -40.56 20.45 82.67
CA SER A 42 -39.64 21.58 82.86
C SER A 42 -38.18 21.14 82.81
N ASN A 43 -37.85 20.04 83.48
CA ASN A 43 -36.50 19.48 83.49
C ASN A 43 -36.08 19.03 82.09
N LEU A 44 -36.94 18.34 81.34
CA LEU A 44 -36.66 17.95 79.96
C LEU A 44 -36.43 19.17 79.05
N SER A 45 -37.25 20.21 79.19
CA SER A 45 -37.07 21.45 78.42
C SER A 45 -35.75 22.13 78.76
N GLY A 46 -35.34 22.12 80.03
CA GLY A 46 -34.03 22.60 80.46
C GLY A 46 -32.91 21.79 79.83
N SER A 47 -32.92 20.47 79.99
CA SER A 47 -31.90 19.58 79.41
C SER A 47 -31.79 19.68 77.89
N LEU A 48 -32.90 19.89 77.17
CA LEU A 48 -32.86 20.11 75.72
C LEU A 48 -32.25 21.46 75.35
N SER A 49 -32.50 22.50 76.15
CA SER A 49 -31.89 23.82 75.95
C SER A 49 -30.39 23.77 76.26
N ASP A 50 -30.00 23.06 77.31
CA ASP A 50 -28.60 22.86 77.68
C ASP A 50 -27.86 22.11 76.56
N TYR A 51 -28.39 20.96 76.11
CA TYR A 51 -27.84 20.22 74.97
C TYR A 51 -27.74 21.07 73.70
N ALA A 52 -28.76 21.88 73.39
CA ALA A 52 -28.72 22.76 72.22
C ALA A 52 -27.63 23.85 72.33
N SER A 53 -27.32 24.31 73.55
CA SER A 53 -26.23 25.27 73.80
C SER A 53 -24.83 24.64 73.83
N GLU A 54 -24.74 23.33 74.07
CA GLU A 54 -23.49 22.55 73.94
C GLU A 54 -23.13 22.24 72.48
N VAL A 55 -24.08 22.36 71.54
CA VAL A 55 -23.81 22.20 70.11
C VAL A 55 -23.18 23.49 69.56
N GLU A 56 -21.87 23.61 69.73
CA GLU A 56 -21.07 24.65 69.08
C GLU A 56 -20.73 24.22 67.64
N ILE A 57 -21.26 24.95 66.66
CA ILE A 57 -20.83 24.84 65.26
C ILE A 57 -19.67 25.82 65.06
N ASP A 58 -18.49 25.31 64.75
CA ASP A 58 -17.38 26.15 64.30
C ASP A 58 -17.74 26.78 62.94
N GLU A 59 -18.12 28.05 62.97
CA GLU A 59 -18.51 28.82 61.78
C GLU A 59 -17.41 28.82 60.71
N GLY A 60 -16.14 28.78 61.12
CA GLY A 60 -15.00 28.75 60.21
C GLY A 60 -14.78 27.40 59.53
N GLU A 61 -15.02 26.28 60.22
CA GLU A 61 -15.06 24.95 59.59
C GLU A 61 -16.27 24.81 58.66
N PHE A 62 -17.43 25.31 59.06
CA PHE A 62 -18.65 25.28 58.24
C PHE A 62 -18.44 26.05 56.92
N GLN A 63 -17.93 27.27 57.00
CA GLN A 63 -17.63 28.07 55.82
C GLN A 63 -16.61 27.38 54.90
N ARG A 64 -15.55 26.77 55.47
CA ARG A 64 -14.57 25.99 54.69
C ARG A 64 -15.21 24.79 53.99
N MET A 65 -16.15 24.10 54.62
CA MET A 65 -16.89 23.00 54.01
C MET A 65 -17.78 23.48 52.86
N GLU A 66 -18.51 24.60 53.02
CA GLU A 66 -19.31 25.19 51.96
C GLU A 66 -18.47 25.61 50.76
N GLU A 67 -17.35 26.29 50.99
CA GLU A 67 -16.41 26.69 49.94
C GLU A 67 -15.86 25.47 49.20
N ARG A 68 -15.48 24.41 49.94
CA ARG A 68 -15.01 23.16 49.35
C ARG A 68 -16.10 22.50 48.50
N LEU A 69 -17.34 22.45 48.98
CA LEU A 69 -18.47 21.88 48.25
C LEU A 69 -18.76 22.68 46.98
N HIS A 70 -18.70 24.01 47.04
CA HIS A 70 -18.90 24.90 45.89
C HIS A 70 -17.84 24.65 44.80
N VAL A 71 -16.57 24.47 45.18
CA VAL A 71 -15.49 24.11 44.24
C VAL A 71 -15.78 22.77 43.55
N LEU A 72 -16.16 21.74 44.31
CA LEU A 72 -16.48 20.42 43.76
C LEU A 72 -17.69 20.47 42.82
N GLN A 73 -18.74 21.20 43.17
CA GLN A 73 -19.92 21.39 42.31
C GLN A 73 -19.56 22.13 41.01
N THR A 74 -18.71 23.15 41.10
CA THR A 74 -18.23 23.90 39.92
C THR A 74 -17.46 22.99 38.97
N LEU A 75 -16.57 22.15 39.50
CA LEU A 75 -15.81 21.18 38.70
C LEU A 75 -16.74 20.15 38.05
N LYS A 76 -17.69 19.60 38.79
CA LYS A 76 -18.69 18.67 38.24
C LYS A 76 -19.50 19.31 37.11
N ARG A 77 -19.96 20.56 37.29
CA ARG A 77 -20.70 21.27 36.24
C ARG A 77 -19.90 21.47 34.95
N ARG A 78 -18.58 21.67 35.04
CA ARG A 78 -17.72 21.92 33.87
C ARG A 78 -17.21 20.64 33.20
N TYR A 79 -16.95 19.58 33.96
CA TYR A 79 -16.18 18.43 33.48
C TYR A 79 -16.84 17.06 33.69
N GLY A 80 -18.00 16.98 34.36
CA GLY A 80 -18.80 15.76 34.43
C GLY A 80 -19.73 15.68 35.66
N PRO A 81 -20.94 15.10 35.55
CA PRO A 81 -21.87 14.94 36.67
C PRO A 81 -21.32 14.18 37.89
N THR A 82 -20.19 13.48 37.81
CA THR A 82 -19.54 12.76 38.92
C THR A 82 -18.08 13.18 39.10
N LEU A 83 -17.50 12.99 40.29
CA LEU A 83 -16.09 13.34 40.53
C LEU A 83 -15.14 12.39 39.77
N GLU A 84 -15.56 11.14 39.56
CA GLU A 84 -14.85 10.16 38.74
C GLU A 84 -14.71 10.64 37.29
N GLU A 85 -15.77 11.24 36.72
CA GLU A 85 -15.71 11.81 35.37
C GLU A 85 -14.83 13.05 35.30
N VAL A 86 -14.86 13.92 36.32
CA VAL A 86 -13.96 15.07 36.43
C VAL A 86 -12.49 14.61 36.41
N LEU A 87 -12.15 13.56 37.15
CA LEU A 87 -10.79 13.01 37.19
C LEU A 87 -10.39 12.35 35.87
N LYS A 88 -11.28 11.59 35.23
CA LYS A 88 -11.03 11.07 33.88
C LYS A 88 -10.78 12.19 32.87
N HIS A 89 -11.53 13.29 32.97
CA HIS A 89 -11.33 14.45 32.10
C HIS A 89 -9.97 15.13 32.36
N LEU A 90 -9.50 15.15 33.61
CA LEU A 90 -8.14 15.61 33.94
C LEU A 90 -7.08 14.75 33.27
N GLU A 91 -7.18 13.42 33.36
CA GLU A 91 -6.24 12.49 32.71
C GLU A 91 -6.17 12.72 31.18
N VAL A 92 -7.33 12.91 30.54
CA VAL A 92 -7.39 13.23 29.09
C VAL A 92 -6.70 14.56 28.78
N LEU A 93 -6.91 15.59 29.61
CA LEU A 93 -6.27 16.89 29.41
C LEU A 93 -4.76 16.83 29.62
N GLN A 94 -4.29 16.10 30.64
CA GLN A 94 -2.87 15.87 30.90
C GLN A 94 -2.22 15.17 29.69
N HIS A 95 -2.81 14.09 29.20
CA HIS A 95 -2.32 13.43 27.99
C HIS A 95 -2.29 14.34 26.76
N ARG A 96 -3.26 15.23 26.61
CA ARG A 96 -3.26 16.22 25.52
C ARG A 96 -2.13 17.22 25.68
N ILE A 97 -1.93 17.76 26.88
CA ILE A 97 -0.84 18.71 27.18
C ILE A 97 0.52 18.04 26.93
N ASP A 98 0.74 16.83 27.44
CA ASP A 98 1.98 16.07 27.21
C ASP A 98 2.23 15.83 25.71
N ALA A 99 1.17 15.59 24.94
CA ALA A 99 1.29 15.45 23.49
C ALA A 99 1.68 16.77 22.79
N TYR A 100 1.22 17.93 23.28
CA TYR A 100 1.61 19.24 22.77
C TYR A 100 3.04 19.61 23.16
N ASP A 101 3.41 19.40 24.43
CA ASP A 101 4.74 19.74 24.95
C ASP A 101 5.84 18.94 24.23
N ASN A 102 5.54 17.69 23.85
CA ASN A 102 6.47 16.84 23.10
C ASN A 102 6.28 16.90 21.57
N ALA A 103 5.36 17.73 21.05
CA ALA A 103 5.08 17.78 19.61
C ALA A 103 6.29 18.26 18.80
N GLU A 104 7.00 19.27 19.31
CA GLU A 104 8.19 19.82 18.64
C GLU A 104 9.34 18.80 18.62
N GLN A 105 9.58 18.12 19.74
CA GLN A 105 10.59 17.08 19.82
C GLN A 105 10.27 15.91 18.87
N ARG A 106 9.00 15.48 18.80
CA ARG A 106 8.57 14.44 17.85
C ARG A 106 8.68 14.87 16.40
N ARG A 107 8.40 16.14 16.09
CA ARG A 107 8.60 16.70 14.75
C ARG A 107 10.07 16.62 14.35
N GLN A 108 10.97 17.08 15.22
CA GLN A 108 12.42 17.00 14.97
C GLN A 108 12.91 15.55 14.81
N GLU A 109 12.35 14.61 15.57
CA GLU A 109 12.64 13.19 15.41
C GLU A 109 12.19 12.66 14.04
N PHE A 110 10.97 12.98 13.61
CA PHE A 110 10.45 12.58 12.31
C PHE A 110 11.20 13.21 11.15
N ASP A 111 11.56 14.50 11.24
CA ASP A 111 12.35 15.19 10.22
C ASP A 111 13.73 14.53 10.08
N ARG A 112 14.42 14.25 11.20
CA ARG A 112 15.70 13.51 11.18
C ARG A 112 15.52 12.12 10.58
N ARG A 113 14.42 11.43 10.91
CA ARG A 113 14.16 10.09 10.39
C ARG A 113 13.86 10.11 8.90
N GLU A 114 13.14 11.12 8.41
CA GLU A 114 12.89 11.34 7.01
C GLU A 114 14.20 11.56 6.25
N ASP A 115 15.08 12.43 6.76
CA ASP A 115 16.39 12.69 6.15
C ASP A 115 17.26 11.42 6.09
N GLU A 116 17.31 10.65 7.17
CA GLU A 116 18.02 9.36 7.21
C GLU A 116 17.50 8.38 6.16
N LEU A 117 16.17 8.24 6.04
CA LEU A 117 15.54 7.32 5.10
C LEU A 117 15.71 7.80 3.66
N ARG A 118 15.63 9.11 3.43
CA ARG A 118 15.85 9.73 2.12
C ARG A 118 17.30 9.56 1.67
N ALA A 119 18.27 9.70 2.57
CA ALA A 119 19.68 9.42 2.27
C ALA A 119 19.90 7.95 1.87
N LYS A 120 19.28 7.00 2.60
CA LYS A 120 19.34 5.57 2.26
C LYS A 120 18.69 5.26 0.90
N LEU A 121 17.53 5.86 0.62
CA LEU A 121 16.84 5.73 -0.66
C LEU A 121 17.72 6.25 -1.80
N ASN A 122 18.30 7.43 -1.65
CA ASN A 122 19.18 8.03 -2.66
C ASN A 122 20.44 7.19 -2.90
N GLN A 123 21.05 6.66 -1.84
CA GLN A 123 22.20 5.76 -1.96
C GLN A 123 21.83 4.47 -2.71
N ALA A 124 20.71 3.84 -2.36
CA ALA A 124 20.24 2.64 -3.04
C ALA A 124 19.94 2.89 -4.52
N ASN A 125 19.28 4.01 -4.84
CA ASN A 125 19.02 4.42 -6.21
C ASN A 125 20.31 4.69 -6.98
N ALA A 126 21.29 5.39 -6.41
CA ALA A 126 22.57 5.65 -7.06
C ALA A 126 23.32 4.35 -7.41
N VAL A 127 23.29 3.36 -6.50
CA VAL A 127 23.87 2.03 -6.77
C VAL A 127 23.14 1.32 -7.91
N LEU A 128 21.80 1.38 -7.93
CA LEU A 128 20.99 0.78 -9.00
C LEU A 128 21.22 1.47 -10.35
N SER A 129 21.21 2.80 -10.40
CA SER A 129 21.50 3.60 -11.59
C SER A 129 22.88 3.28 -12.15
N GLY A 130 23.90 3.15 -11.29
CA GLY A 130 25.25 2.76 -11.69
C GLY A 130 25.30 1.36 -12.32
N LYS A 131 24.61 0.38 -11.73
CA LYS A 131 24.50 -0.97 -12.30
C LYS A 131 23.77 -0.97 -13.65
N ARG A 132 22.69 -0.19 -13.77
CA ARG A 132 21.94 -0.07 -15.02
C ARG A 132 22.75 0.60 -16.12
N ALA A 133 23.53 1.63 -15.81
CA ALA A 133 24.42 2.26 -16.78
C ALA A 133 25.46 1.27 -17.33
N ALA A 134 26.12 0.51 -16.44
CA ALA A 134 27.09 -0.51 -16.84
C ALA A 134 26.45 -1.63 -17.66
N ALA A 135 25.28 -2.13 -17.25
CA ALA A 135 24.54 -3.15 -17.99
C ALA A 135 24.06 -2.63 -19.35
N GLY A 136 23.55 -1.39 -19.40
CA GLY A 136 23.10 -0.73 -20.62
C GLY A 136 24.22 -0.56 -21.65
N GLU A 137 25.42 -0.19 -21.21
CA GLU A 137 26.60 -0.12 -22.09
C GLU A 137 27.01 -1.50 -22.62
N LEU A 138 27.00 -2.53 -21.77
CA LEU A 138 27.31 -3.90 -22.17
C LEU A 138 26.30 -4.43 -23.20
N ILE A 139 25.01 -4.25 -22.92
CA ILE A 139 23.92 -4.61 -23.85
C ILE A 139 24.12 -3.87 -25.16
N ALA A 140 24.36 -2.56 -25.11
CA ALA A 140 24.51 -1.77 -26.33
C ALA A 140 25.67 -2.26 -27.21
N ARG A 141 26.85 -2.50 -26.64
CA ARG A 141 28.00 -3.02 -27.39
C ARG A 141 27.73 -4.39 -28.00
N LYS A 142 27.14 -5.31 -27.23
CA LYS A 142 26.80 -6.65 -27.71
C LYS A 142 25.74 -6.59 -28.81
N THR A 143 24.68 -5.82 -28.63
CA THR A 143 23.62 -5.64 -29.62
C THR A 143 24.16 -5.06 -30.92
N VAL A 144 25.01 -4.02 -30.87
CA VAL A 144 25.64 -3.48 -32.10
C VAL A 144 26.50 -4.53 -32.81
N SER A 145 27.24 -5.35 -32.06
CA SER A 145 28.01 -6.46 -32.64
C SER A 145 27.11 -7.46 -33.36
N GLU A 146 25.99 -7.86 -32.75
CA GLU A 146 25.03 -8.78 -33.38
C GLU A 146 24.33 -8.16 -34.60
N LEU A 147 23.89 -6.90 -34.50
CA LEU A 147 23.26 -6.17 -35.61
C LEU A 147 24.16 -6.13 -36.86
N ARG A 148 25.48 -5.96 -36.67
CA ARG A 148 26.43 -5.98 -37.78
C ARG A 148 26.48 -7.33 -38.50
N LYS A 149 26.37 -8.44 -37.77
CA LYS A 149 26.28 -9.79 -38.34
C LYS A 149 24.96 -9.99 -39.10
N LEU A 150 23.87 -9.40 -38.61
CA LEU A 150 22.53 -9.46 -39.22
C LEU A 150 22.33 -8.47 -40.40
N GLY A 151 23.43 -7.93 -40.93
CA GLY A 151 23.43 -7.07 -42.12
C GLY A 151 23.22 -5.57 -41.84
N LEU A 152 22.97 -5.18 -40.59
CA LEU A 152 22.83 -3.79 -40.16
C LEU A 152 24.21 -3.20 -39.78
N LYS A 153 25.13 -3.20 -40.76
CA LYS A 153 26.56 -2.90 -40.55
C LYS A 153 26.85 -1.53 -39.93
N LYS A 154 25.97 -0.56 -40.19
CA LYS A 154 26.12 0.83 -39.77
C LYS A 154 25.08 1.25 -38.73
N ALA A 155 24.36 0.29 -38.15
CA ALA A 155 23.38 0.60 -37.14
C ALA A 155 24.03 1.01 -35.82
N GLU A 156 23.35 1.90 -35.11
CA GLU A 156 23.68 2.35 -33.78
C GLU A 156 22.58 1.90 -32.82
N PHE A 157 23.00 1.47 -31.63
CA PHE A 157 22.09 1.11 -30.55
C PHE A 157 22.66 1.65 -29.24
N SER A 158 21.81 2.25 -28.41
CA SER A 158 22.20 2.74 -27.10
C SER A 158 21.06 2.59 -26.10
N VAL A 159 21.41 2.47 -24.82
CA VAL A 159 20.46 2.46 -23.71
C VAL A 159 20.58 3.79 -22.98
N LYS A 160 19.54 4.62 -23.05
CA LYS A 160 19.50 5.92 -22.37
C LYS A 160 18.83 5.78 -21.01
N LEU A 161 19.47 6.34 -20.00
CA LEU A 161 18.92 6.51 -18.66
C LEU A 161 18.58 7.98 -18.45
N ARG A 162 17.38 8.26 -17.96
CA ARG A 162 16.96 9.59 -17.50
C ARG A 162 16.54 9.48 -16.05
N ALA A 163 16.86 10.48 -15.25
CA ALA A 163 16.36 10.56 -13.88
C ALA A 163 14.83 10.60 -13.88
N ALA A 164 14.22 9.88 -12.94
CA ALA A 164 12.79 9.83 -12.70
C ALA A 164 12.53 9.92 -11.20
N GLU A 165 11.27 10.19 -10.83
CA GLU A 165 10.86 10.14 -9.43
C GLU A 165 11.08 8.73 -8.86
N PRO A 166 11.68 8.59 -7.66
CA PRO A 166 11.88 7.30 -7.03
C PRO A 166 10.59 6.51 -6.88
N GLY A 167 10.56 5.30 -7.44
CA GLY A 167 9.46 4.35 -7.31
C GLY A 167 9.94 2.96 -6.89
N PRO A 168 9.04 1.97 -6.88
CA PRO A 168 9.39 0.57 -6.62
C PRO A 168 10.48 0.03 -7.55
N ASP A 169 10.55 0.56 -8.77
CA ASP A 169 11.52 0.19 -9.80
C ASP A 169 12.77 1.11 -9.81
N GLY A 170 12.99 1.91 -8.77
CA GLY A 170 14.10 2.86 -8.66
C GLY A 170 13.80 4.22 -9.27
N ALA A 171 14.86 4.99 -9.57
CA ALA A 171 14.77 6.40 -9.97
C ALA A 171 15.30 6.67 -11.40
N ASP A 172 15.29 5.66 -12.27
CA ASP A 172 15.68 5.81 -13.68
C ASP A 172 14.56 5.39 -14.62
N PHE A 173 14.31 6.23 -15.62
CA PHE A 173 13.61 5.85 -16.83
C PHE A 173 14.62 5.32 -17.85
N VAL A 174 14.47 4.07 -18.27
CA VAL A 174 15.36 3.38 -19.22
C VAL A 174 14.70 3.30 -20.60
N GLU A 175 15.40 3.74 -21.64
CA GLU A 175 14.89 3.74 -23.02
C GLU A 175 15.93 3.18 -23.99
N PHE A 176 15.52 2.23 -24.83
CA PHE A 176 16.35 1.69 -25.89
C PHE A 176 16.20 2.53 -27.15
N MET A 177 17.34 3.01 -27.63
CA MET A 177 17.45 3.90 -28.79
C MET A 177 18.15 3.17 -29.93
N PHE A 178 17.65 3.33 -31.13
CA PHE A 178 18.18 2.68 -32.33
C PHE A 178 18.21 3.64 -33.52
N SER A 179 19.24 3.50 -34.35
CA SER A 179 19.31 4.07 -35.68
C SER A 179 19.81 3.01 -36.65
N ALA A 180 19.11 2.81 -37.76
CA ALA A 180 19.52 1.85 -38.78
C ALA A 180 20.71 2.35 -39.62
N ASN A 181 20.78 3.66 -39.84
CA ASN A 181 21.69 4.27 -40.81
C ASN A 181 22.40 5.50 -40.23
N PRO A 182 23.69 5.72 -40.57
CA PRO A 182 24.41 6.92 -40.16
C PRO A 182 23.72 8.18 -40.67
N GLY A 183 23.74 9.22 -39.85
CA GLY A 183 23.10 10.50 -40.17
C GLY A 183 21.61 10.56 -39.85
N VAL A 184 20.97 9.44 -39.50
CA VAL A 184 19.63 9.42 -38.91
C VAL A 184 19.77 9.42 -37.38
N PRO A 185 19.16 10.38 -36.66
CA PRO A 185 19.18 10.40 -35.21
C PRO A 185 18.59 9.11 -34.63
N ALA A 186 19.20 8.57 -33.57
CA ALA A 186 18.65 7.43 -32.87
C ALA A 186 17.31 7.77 -32.21
N MET A 187 16.29 6.96 -32.47
CA MET A 187 14.94 7.10 -31.95
C MET A 187 14.59 5.94 -31.02
N PRO A 188 13.60 6.09 -30.13
CA PRO A 188 13.09 4.98 -29.34
C PRO A 188 12.65 3.82 -30.24
N LEU A 189 12.92 2.57 -29.83
CA LEU A 189 12.58 1.39 -30.65
C LEU A 189 11.10 1.35 -31.09
N ARG A 190 10.19 1.84 -30.25
CA ARG A 190 8.75 1.90 -30.53
C ARG A 190 8.37 2.86 -31.66
N GLU A 191 9.27 3.79 -32.01
CA GLU A 191 9.07 4.81 -33.05
C GLU A 191 9.76 4.43 -34.38
N VAL A 192 10.43 3.27 -34.44
CA VAL A 192 11.10 2.78 -35.65
C VAL A 192 10.06 2.23 -36.63
N ALA A 193 10.01 2.80 -37.83
CA ALA A 193 8.97 2.50 -38.83
C ALA A 193 9.20 1.24 -39.67
N SER A 194 10.42 0.71 -39.75
CA SER A 194 10.76 -0.46 -40.59
C SER A 194 10.58 -1.76 -39.82
N SER A 195 9.52 -2.51 -40.15
CA SER A 195 9.15 -3.79 -39.51
C SER A 195 10.28 -4.82 -39.57
N GLY A 196 10.89 -5.03 -40.74
CA GLY A 196 11.96 -6.03 -40.93
C GLY A 196 13.29 -5.66 -40.28
N GLU A 197 13.58 -4.37 -40.12
CA GLU A 197 14.75 -3.93 -39.32
C GLU A 197 14.49 -4.14 -37.83
N LEU A 198 13.28 -3.82 -37.36
CA LEU A 198 12.89 -4.02 -35.98
C LEU A 198 12.92 -5.52 -35.60
N SER A 199 12.42 -6.42 -36.46
CA SER A 199 12.49 -7.87 -36.22
C SER A 199 13.94 -8.37 -36.05
N ARG A 200 14.88 -7.83 -36.84
CA ARG A 200 16.31 -8.17 -36.69
C ARG A 200 16.94 -7.54 -35.45
N VAL A 201 16.51 -6.33 -35.05
CA VAL A 201 16.91 -5.73 -33.78
C VAL A 201 16.42 -6.56 -32.60
N MET A 202 15.18 -7.02 -32.65
CA MET A 202 14.62 -7.91 -31.63
C MET A 202 15.35 -9.25 -31.59
N LEU A 203 15.70 -9.84 -32.74
CA LEU A 203 16.52 -11.05 -32.78
C LEU A 203 17.89 -10.83 -32.11
N ALA A 204 18.58 -9.73 -32.43
CA ALA A 204 19.85 -9.38 -31.80
C ALA A 204 19.70 -9.23 -30.28
N LEU A 205 18.68 -8.50 -29.82
CA LEU A 205 18.42 -8.32 -28.39
C LEU A 205 18.09 -9.64 -27.69
N LYS A 206 17.26 -10.49 -28.30
CA LYS A 206 16.89 -11.81 -27.77
C LYS A 206 18.10 -12.75 -27.68
N THR A 207 19.04 -12.63 -28.61
CA THR A 207 20.32 -13.34 -28.59
C THR A 207 21.21 -12.84 -27.46
N VAL A 208 21.39 -11.52 -27.33
CA VAL A 208 22.22 -10.91 -26.28
C VAL A 208 21.67 -11.16 -24.88
N LEU A 209 20.34 -11.22 -24.75
CA LEU A 209 19.63 -11.41 -23.49
C LEU A 209 19.14 -12.84 -23.27
N ALA A 210 19.63 -13.82 -24.05
CA ALA A 210 19.10 -15.18 -24.04
C ALA A 210 19.06 -15.82 -22.64
N GLU A 211 20.10 -15.61 -21.82
CA GLU A 211 20.18 -16.12 -20.43
C GLU A 211 19.21 -15.44 -19.46
N ALA A 212 18.83 -14.18 -19.72
CA ALA A 212 17.96 -13.39 -18.85
C ALA A 212 16.50 -13.37 -19.32
N ASP A 213 16.24 -13.86 -20.53
CA ASP A 213 14.92 -13.84 -21.16
C ASP A 213 14.21 -15.18 -20.97
N PHE A 214 13.25 -15.23 -20.05
CA PHE A 214 12.51 -16.45 -19.71
C PHE A 214 11.34 -16.75 -20.66
N ILE A 215 11.15 -15.97 -21.73
CA ILE A 215 10.08 -16.23 -22.70
C ILE A 215 10.44 -17.47 -23.54
N PRO A 216 9.60 -18.54 -23.49
CA PRO A 216 9.93 -19.83 -24.11
C PRO A 216 9.59 -19.92 -25.60
N ILE A 217 8.66 -19.09 -26.09
CA ILE A 217 8.19 -19.11 -27.48
C ILE A 217 8.36 -17.73 -28.09
N LEU A 218 9.03 -17.67 -29.24
CA LEU A 218 9.24 -16.45 -30.02
C LEU A 218 8.62 -16.59 -31.41
N ILE A 219 7.97 -15.53 -31.88
CA ILE A 219 7.40 -15.44 -33.22
C ILE A 219 8.12 -14.32 -33.96
N PHE A 220 8.77 -14.65 -35.07
CA PHE A 220 9.40 -13.68 -35.96
C PHE A 220 8.64 -13.64 -37.28
N ASP A 221 8.13 -12.46 -37.61
CA ASP A 221 7.54 -12.15 -38.90
C ASP A 221 8.44 -11.14 -39.64
N GLU A 222 8.49 -11.24 -40.96
CA GLU A 222 9.28 -10.36 -41.85
C GLU A 222 10.78 -10.22 -41.49
N ILE A 223 11.37 -11.18 -40.77
CA ILE A 223 12.79 -11.13 -40.41
C ILE A 223 13.72 -11.23 -41.62
N ASP A 224 13.17 -11.71 -42.73
CA ASP A 224 13.80 -11.84 -44.03
C ASP A 224 13.52 -10.68 -45.00
N ALA A 225 12.83 -9.63 -44.55
CA ALA A 225 12.57 -8.48 -45.40
C ALA A 225 13.87 -7.76 -45.79
N ASN A 226 14.02 -7.50 -47.09
CA ASN A 226 15.14 -6.78 -47.69
C ASN A 226 16.53 -7.39 -47.38
N ILE A 227 16.60 -8.70 -47.15
CA ILE A 227 17.87 -9.42 -47.01
C ILE A 227 17.97 -10.60 -48.00
N GLY A 228 19.20 -11.01 -48.28
CA GLY A 228 19.50 -12.16 -49.11
C GLY A 228 20.96 -12.58 -48.96
N GLY A 229 21.33 -13.69 -49.58
CA GLY A 229 22.71 -14.18 -49.59
C GLY A 229 23.25 -14.45 -48.19
N GLU A 230 24.47 -13.97 -47.91
CA GLU A 230 25.17 -14.23 -46.64
C GLU A 230 24.38 -13.71 -45.42
N THR A 231 23.72 -12.55 -45.53
CA THR A 231 22.93 -12.00 -44.42
C THR A 231 21.80 -12.93 -44.01
N ALA A 232 21.12 -13.56 -44.98
CA ALA A 232 20.04 -14.51 -44.70
C ALA A 232 20.57 -15.78 -44.01
N VAL A 233 21.79 -16.23 -44.36
CA VAL A 233 22.45 -17.35 -43.68
C VAL A 233 22.75 -16.98 -42.22
N ARG A 234 23.28 -15.78 -41.96
CA ARG A 234 23.56 -15.30 -40.60
C ARG A 234 22.30 -15.23 -39.75
N VAL A 235 21.21 -14.67 -40.28
CA VAL A 235 19.90 -14.64 -39.61
C VAL A 235 19.43 -16.06 -39.30
N ALA A 236 19.54 -16.98 -40.25
CA ALA A 236 19.15 -18.37 -40.05
C ALA A 236 19.98 -19.08 -38.96
N ASP A 237 21.28 -18.82 -38.92
CA ASP A 237 22.19 -19.38 -37.91
C ASP A 237 21.89 -18.82 -36.51
N GLU A 238 21.59 -17.53 -36.37
CA GLU A 238 21.20 -16.92 -35.08
C GLU A 238 19.83 -17.42 -34.59
N ILE A 239 18.86 -17.59 -35.51
CA ILE A 239 17.59 -18.24 -35.18
C ILE A 239 17.84 -19.68 -34.69
N ALA A 240 18.67 -20.45 -35.39
CA ALA A 240 18.99 -21.83 -34.99
C ALA A 240 19.72 -21.89 -33.64
N LEU A 241 20.58 -20.91 -33.33
CA LEU A 241 21.25 -20.80 -32.03
C LEU A 241 20.24 -20.57 -30.91
N LEU A 242 19.34 -19.60 -31.06
CA LEU A 242 18.28 -19.33 -30.09
C LEU A 242 17.28 -20.50 -29.96
N ALA A 243 17.06 -21.25 -31.04
CA ALA A 243 16.14 -22.38 -31.07
C ALA A 243 16.60 -23.57 -30.20
N LYS A 244 17.86 -23.57 -29.71
CA LYS A 244 18.36 -24.59 -28.79
C LYS A 244 17.62 -24.57 -27.45
N ASP A 245 17.30 -23.38 -26.97
CA ASP A 245 16.69 -23.16 -25.66
C ASP A 245 15.23 -22.66 -25.75
N LYS A 246 14.78 -22.25 -26.95
CA LYS A 246 13.48 -21.64 -27.18
C LYS A 246 12.78 -22.24 -28.39
N GLN A 247 11.45 -22.24 -28.38
CA GLN A 247 10.68 -22.55 -29.58
C GLN A 247 10.55 -21.28 -30.43
N ILE A 248 10.96 -21.36 -31.70
CA ILE A 248 10.86 -20.23 -32.63
C ILE A 248 9.93 -20.58 -33.78
N LEU A 249 8.93 -19.72 -33.99
CA LEU A 249 8.08 -19.74 -35.17
C LEU A 249 8.51 -18.60 -36.09
N CYS A 250 9.01 -18.94 -37.28
CA CYS A 250 9.46 -17.98 -38.27
C CYS A 250 8.66 -18.17 -39.56
N ILE A 251 8.08 -17.08 -40.07
CA ILE A 251 7.48 -17.05 -41.40
C ILE A 251 8.56 -16.50 -42.35
N SER A 252 8.92 -17.26 -43.38
CA SER A 252 9.97 -16.84 -44.30
C SER A 252 9.77 -17.39 -45.71
N HIS A 253 10.20 -16.61 -46.69
CA HIS A 253 10.28 -17.00 -48.10
C HIS A 253 11.73 -17.33 -48.53
N LEU A 254 12.71 -17.19 -47.64
CA LEU A 254 14.11 -17.42 -47.96
C LEU A 254 14.52 -18.88 -47.67
N PRO A 255 15.09 -19.59 -48.67
CA PRO A 255 15.51 -20.99 -48.48
C PRO A 255 16.60 -21.13 -47.42
N GLN A 256 17.43 -20.10 -47.21
CA GLN A 256 18.46 -20.07 -46.18
C GLN A 256 17.86 -20.24 -44.78
N ILE A 257 16.79 -19.51 -44.46
CA ILE A 257 16.11 -19.60 -43.16
C ILE A 257 15.34 -20.91 -43.04
N ALA A 258 14.53 -21.26 -44.04
CA ALA A 258 13.74 -22.48 -44.03
C ALA A 258 14.60 -23.77 -43.92
N SER A 259 15.81 -23.76 -44.49
CA SER A 259 16.74 -24.91 -44.40
C SER A 259 17.27 -25.16 -42.99
N ARG A 260 17.35 -24.14 -42.14
CA ARG A 260 17.84 -24.25 -40.74
C ARG A 260 16.78 -24.70 -39.75
N ALA A 261 15.50 -24.69 -40.12
CA ALA A 261 14.42 -25.08 -39.22
C ALA A 261 14.49 -26.57 -38.84
N ASN A 262 14.19 -26.92 -37.59
CA ASN A 262 14.04 -28.33 -37.20
C ASN A 262 12.81 -28.95 -37.88
N THR A 263 11.70 -28.21 -37.89
CA THR A 263 10.44 -28.60 -38.53
C THR A 263 10.07 -27.56 -39.59
N HIS A 264 9.73 -28.01 -40.80
CA HIS A 264 9.38 -27.12 -41.92
C HIS A 264 7.92 -27.33 -42.30
N PHE A 265 7.11 -26.28 -42.19
CA PHE A 265 5.74 -26.25 -42.66
C PHE A 265 5.63 -25.47 -43.97
N LYS A 266 4.91 -26.03 -44.94
CA LYS A 266 4.56 -25.36 -46.19
C LYS A 266 3.14 -24.83 -46.09
N VAL A 267 2.98 -23.54 -46.40
CA VAL A 267 1.67 -22.91 -46.59
C VAL A 267 1.36 -22.86 -48.08
N TYR A 268 0.20 -23.37 -48.49
CA TYR A 268 -0.24 -23.33 -49.88
C TYR A 268 -1.73 -23.06 -49.98
N LYS A 269 -2.16 -22.54 -51.14
CA LYS A 269 -3.56 -22.29 -51.44
C LYS A 269 -4.09 -23.34 -52.39
N GLU A 270 -5.26 -23.86 -52.11
CA GLU A 270 -5.98 -24.80 -52.96
C GLU A 270 -7.35 -24.21 -53.27
N SER A 271 -7.72 -24.18 -54.56
CA SER A 271 -9.02 -23.67 -55.01
C SER A 271 -9.94 -24.82 -55.34
N GLN A 272 -11.07 -24.91 -54.64
CA GLN A 272 -12.17 -25.82 -54.98
C GLN A 272 -13.35 -24.99 -55.48
N GLY A 273 -13.52 -24.95 -56.81
CA GLY A 273 -14.53 -24.09 -57.45
C GLY A 273 -14.22 -22.60 -57.29
N LYS A 274 -15.10 -21.85 -56.61
CA LYS A 274 -14.96 -20.40 -56.34
C LYS A 274 -14.31 -20.08 -54.98
N VAL A 275 -13.99 -21.09 -54.16
CA VAL A 275 -13.43 -20.88 -52.82
C VAL A 275 -11.96 -21.27 -52.85
N THR A 276 -11.10 -20.35 -52.38
CA THR A 276 -9.68 -20.61 -52.17
C THR A 276 -9.42 -20.81 -50.68
N CYS A 277 -9.01 -22.01 -50.30
CA CYS A 277 -8.63 -22.36 -48.94
C CYS A 277 -7.11 -22.28 -48.78
N THR A 278 -6.65 -21.89 -47.58
CA THR A 278 -5.22 -21.92 -47.24
C THR A 278 -4.95 -23.14 -46.37
N HIS A 279 -3.98 -23.95 -46.77
CA HIS A 279 -3.58 -25.17 -46.10
C HIS A 279 -2.15 -25.04 -45.56
N ILE A 280 -1.90 -25.72 -44.44
CA ILE A 280 -0.57 -25.82 -43.82
C ILE A 280 -0.24 -27.29 -43.70
N GLN A 281 0.92 -27.70 -44.23
CA GLN A 281 1.37 -29.08 -44.21
C GLN A 281 2.80 -29.15 -43.67
N GLN A 282 3.05 -30.05 -42.72
CA GLN A 282 4.41 -30.40 -42.31
C GLN A 282 5.10 -31.20 -43.41
N LEU A 283 6.33 -30.80 -43.75
CA LEU A 283 7.11 -31.48 -44.78
C LEU A 283 8.00 -32.56 -44.19
N GLU A 284 7.86 -33.77 -44.73
CA GLU A 284 8.81 -34.87 -44.55
C GLU A 284 10.16 -34.57 -45.21
N PRO A 285 11.26 -35.25 -44.85
CA PRO A 285 12.60 -34.94 -45.34
C PRO A 285 12.71 -34.79 -46.88
N ALA A 286 12.08 -35.67 -47.65
CA ALA A 286 12.06 -35.56 -49.11
C ALA A 286 11.28 -34.33 -49.60
N GLY A 287 10.13 -34.03 -48.98
CA GLY A 287 9.33 -32.85 -49.26
C GLY A 287 10.07 -31.55 -48.91
N ARG A 288 10.92 -31.55 -47.87
CA ARG A 288 11.78 -30.42 -47.53
C ARG A 288 12.79 -30.12 -48.64
N VAL A 289 13.46 -31.12 -49.19
CA VAL A 289 14.41 -30.93 -50.31
C VAL A 289 13.70 -30.31 -51.51
N GLN A 290 12.54 -30.85 -51.88
CA GLN A 290 11.74 -30.34 -53.00
C GLN A 290 11.28 -28.90 -52.79
N GLU A 291 10.81 -28.56 -51.58
CA GLU A 291 10.34 -27.21 -51.29
C GLU A 291 11.49 -26.20 -51.27
N ILE A 292 12.63 -26.53 -50.66
CA ILE A 292 13.82 -25.66 -50.67
C ILE A 292 14.34 -25.50 -52.11
N ALA A 293 14.36 -26.56 -52.92
CA ALA A 293 14.73 -26.49 -54.33
C ALA A 293 13.79 -25.58 -55.12
N ARG A 294 12.48 -25.66 -54.86
CA ARG A 294 11.46 -24.76 -55.44
C ARG A 294 11.73 -23.30 -55.04
N MET A 295 12.04 -23.03 -53.78
CA MET A 295 12.39 -21.69 -53.28
C MET A 295 13.68 -21.15 -53.91
N LEU A 296 14.61 -22.01 -54.32
CA LEU A 296 15.85 -21.67 -55.01
C LEU A 296 15.69 -21.47 -56.53
N GLY A 297 14.48 -21.62 -57.08
CA GLY A 297 14.20 -21.44 -58.51
C GLY A 297 13.95 -22.73 -59.29
N GLY A 298 14.03 -23.90 -58.64
CA GLY A 298 13.73 -25.21 -59.24
C GLY A 298 14.83 -25.79 -60.14
N GLY A 299 14.62 -27.02 -60.59
CA GLY A 299 15.56 -27.77 -61.42
C GLY A 299 16.60 -28.58 -60.64
N THR A 300 17.36 -29.40 -61.37
CA THR A 300 18.24 -30.43 -60.78
C THR A 300 19.39 -29.85 -59.96
N GLU A 301 19.94 -28.70 -60.35
CA GLU A 301 20.99 -28.02 -59.58
C GLU A 301 20.46 -27.41 -58.29
N ALA A 302 19.22 -26.91 -58.29
CA ALA A 302 18.56 -26.40 -57.09
C ALA A 302 18.28 -27.54 -56.08
N GLU A 303 17.93 -28.74 -56.55
CA GLU A 303 17.75 -29.92 -55.70
C GLU A 303 19.07 -30.34 -55.02
N LYS A 304 20.19 -30.37 -55.76
CA LYS A 304 21.51 -30.65 -55.18
C LYS A 304 21.89 -29.62 -54.12
N LEU A 305 21.67 -28.33 -54.40
CA LEU A 305 21.95 -27.26 -53.45
C LEU A 305 21.04 -27.35 -52.21
N ALA A 306 19.75 -27.64 -52.39
CA ALA A 306 18.79 -27.83 -51.31
C ALA A 306 19.21 -28.99 -50.38
N ALA A 307 19.60 -30.13 -50.95
CA ALA A 307 20.10 -31.27 -50.18
C ALA A 307 21.36 -30.88 -49.38
N ASN A 308 22.27 -30.12 -49.97
CA ASN A 308 23.48 -29.62 -49.29
C ASN A 308 23.17 -28.61 -48.18
N MET A 309 22.14 -27.78 -48.32
CA MET A 309 21.72 -26.85 -47.27
C MET A 309 21.11 -27.58 -46.07
N LEU A 310 20.33 -28.62 -46.33
CA LEU A 310 19.67 -29.43 -45.30
C LEU A 310 20.64 -30.39 -44.58
N SER A 311 21.76 -30.78 -45.21
CA SER A 311 22.78 -31.64 -44.59
C SER A 311 23.74 -30.91 -43.65
N ARG A 312 23.73 -29.57 -43.63
CA ARG A 312 24.58 -28.73 -42.77
C ARG A 312 24.02 -28.50 -41.36
N GLN A 313 23.08 -29.32 -40.90
CA GLN A 313 22.45 -29.21 -39.58
C GLN A 313 23.34 -29.76 -38.46
#